data_AF-A0A5C4UV70-F1
#
_entry.id   AF-A0A5C4UV70-F1
#
_cell.length_a   1.000
_cell.length_b   1.000
_cell.length_c   1.000
_cell.angle_alpha   90.00
_cell.angle_beta   90.00
_cell.angle_gamma   90.00
#
_symmetry.space_group_name_H-M   'P 1'
#
loop_
_entity.id
_entity.type
_entity.pdbx_description
1 polymer ?
#
loop_
_entity_poly.entity_id
_entity_poly.type
_entity_poly.pdbx_seq_one_letter_code
_entity_poly.pdbx_strand_id
1 'polypeptide(L)'
;MTPGATLLATLAAEDGERRSQPVTDWAERIGWVIGLLLLVALVYWLMRQGWKWRATLQSDLPEPEPLPGEPGAPRLSFTGRYHGSTVAGQWLERIVAHGLGVRSRADVALTERGVTVARPGAGDFLIPAEHVLGARLDKGIAGKVLTEGGLLVITWRLGERVLDSGFRSDLASEHAAWVEALGHHHPNPPADAARPSQTNEPEGAR
;
A
#
# COMPACT_ATOMS: atom_id res chain seq x y z
N MET A 1 25.04 27.49 83.34
CA MET A 1 24.52 28.86 83.11
C MET A 1 25.59 29.60 82.33
N THR A 2 25.44 29.98 81.06
CA THR A 2 24.26 30.26 80.22
C THR A 2 24.44 29.63 78.83
N PRO A 3 23.83 28.47 78.54
CA PRO A 3 23.86 27.85 77.20
C PRO A 3 22.94 28.56 76.18
N GLY A 4 22.42 29.75 76.50
CA GLY A 4 21.41 30.44 75.69
C GLY A 4 21.96 31.20 74.47
N ALA A 5 23.23 31.61 74.50
CA ALA A 5 23.82 32.38 73.40
C ALA A 5 24.06 31.52 72.14
N THR A 6 24.44 30.25 72.33
CA THR A 6 24.65 29.31 71.22
C THR A 6 23.33 28.90 70.56
N LEU A 7 22.25 28.78 71.35
CA LEU A 7 20.95 28.33 70.88
C LEU A 7 20.24 29.39 70.01
N LEU A 8 20.40 30.67 70.33
CA LEU A 8 19.93 31.79 69.51
C LEU A 8 20.73 31.94 68.21
N ALA A 9 22.03 31.64 68.22
CA ALA A 9 22.86 31.66 67.01
C ALA A 9 22.50 30.52 66.05
N THR A 10 22.15 29.33 66.57
CA THR A 10 21.65 28.21 65.74
C THR A 10 20.25 28.46 65.18
N LEU A 11 19.33 29.07 65.94
CA LEU A 11 17.99 29.39 65.43
C LEU A 11 18.01 30.50 64.36
N ALA A 12 18.94 31.46 64.45
CA ALA A 12 19.14 32.48 63.42
C ALA A 12 19.84 31.92 62.16
N ALA A 13 20.58 30.82 62.28
CA ALA A 13 21.16 30.09 61.15
C ALA A 13 20.15 29.11 60.48
N GLU A 14 19.05 28.80 61.19
CA GLU A 14 17.93 27.99 60.71
C GLU A 14 16.82 28.81 60.04
N ASP A 15 17.01 30.11 59.81
CA ASP A 15 16.38 30.82 58.69
C ASP A 15 17.05 30.33 57.40
N GLY A 16 16.90 29.02 57.16
CA GLY A 16 17.35 28.34 55.96
C GLY A 16 16.86 29.15 54.80
N GLU A 17 17.83 29.72 54.07
CA GLU A 17 17.67 30.42 52.82
C GLU A 17 16.49 29.79 52.09
N ARG A 18 15.32 30.43 52.13
CA ARG A 18 14.28 30.19 51.14
C ARG A 18 14.90 30.71 49.86
N ARG A 19 15.77 29.89 49.27
CA ARG A 19 16.17 29.95 47.87
C ARG A 19 14.86 29.77 47.15
N SER A 20 14.19 30.89 46.89
CA SER A 20 13.16 31.00 45.89
C SER A 20 13.72 30.26 44.69
N GLN A 21 13.22 29.05 44.43
CA GLN A 21 13.58 28.34 43.22
C GLN A 21 13.37 29.36 42.10
N PRO A 22 14.42 29.67 41.29
CA PRO A 22 14.27 30.63 40.23
C PRO A 22 13.02 30.22 39.46
N VAL A 23 12.05 31.15 39.43
CA VAL A 23 10.74 30.90 38.86
C VAL A 23 11.03 30.37 37.47
N THR A 24 10.67 29.09 37.27
CA THR A 24 10.74 28.35 36.01
C THR A 24 11.06 29.26 34.84
N ASP A 25 12.15 29.02 34.10
CA ASP A 25 12.50 29.82 32.93
C ASP A 25 11.44 29.61 31.83
N TRP A 26 10.32 30.32 31.99
CA TRP A 26 9.11 30.16 31.19
C TRP A 26 9.42 30.50 29.74
N ALA A 27 10.36 31.41 29.50
CA ALA A 27 10.87 31.73 28.18
C ALA A 27 11.55 30.51 27.53
N GLU A 28 12.41 29.80 28.26
CA GLU A 28 13.04 28.57 27.78
C GLU A 28 11.99 27.49 27.46
N ARG A 29 11.04 27.25 28.38
CA ARG A 29 9.97 26.26 28.17
C ARG A 29 9.07 26.62 27.00
N ILE A 30 8.69 27.89 26.85
CA ILE A 30 7.93 28.38 25.70
C ILE A 30 8.74 28.18 24.41
N GLY A 31 10.04 28.44 24.43
CA GLY A 31 10.94 28.17 23.31
C GLY A 31 10.93 26.70 22.89
N TRP A 32 11.07 25.77 23.84
CA TRP A 32 10.97 24.33 23.58
C TRP A 32 9.60 23.91 23.04
N VAL A 33 8.51 24.47 23.58
CA VAL A 33 7.16 24.20 23.10
C VAL A 33 6.95 24.69 21.68
N ILE A 34 7.38 25.93 21.37
CA ILE A 34 7.30 26.48 20.00
C ILE A 34 8.15 25.65 19.04
N GLY A 35 9.38 25.30 19.43
CA GLY A 35 10.26 24.44 18.63
C GLY A 35 9.63 23.08 18.35
N LEU A 36 9.01 22.45 19.35
CA LEU A 36 8.31 21.18 19.19
C LEU A 36 7.09 21.33 18.25
N LEU A 37 6.29 22.40 18.40
CA LEU A 37 5.14 22.66 17.54
C LEU A 37 5.56 22.87 16.08
N LEU A 38 6.63 23.61 15.84
CA LEU A 38 7.18 23.82 14.49
C LEU A 38 7.71 22.51 13.90
N LEU A 39 8.40 21.68 14.69
CA LEU A 39 8.85 20.36 14.25
C LEU A 39 7.66 19.47 13.86
N VAL A 40 6.62 19.41 14.71
CA VAL A 40 5.40 18.67 14.43
C VAL A 40 4.74 19.18 13.15
N ALA A 41 4.58 20.49 13.01
CA ALA A 41 4.00 21.09 11.80
C ALA A 41 4.82 20.76 10.54
N LEU A 42 6.15 20.79 10.62
CA LEU A 42 7.05 20.41 9.53
C LEU A 42 6.89 18.93 9.15
N VAL A 43 6.82 18.03 10.13
CA VAL A 43 6.58 16.59 9.88
C VAL A 43 5.24 16.38 9.17
N TYR A 44 4.16 17.02 9.66
CA TYR A 44 2.85 16.94 9.00
C TYR A 44 2.88 17.52 7.58
N TRP A 45 3.63 18.61 7.36
CA TRP A 45 3.81 19.19 6.03
C TRP A 45 4.56 18.25 5.09
N LEU A 46 5.64 17.61 5.54
CA LEU A 46 6.39 16.62 4.77
C LEU A 46 5.56 15.36 4.46
N MET A 47 4.77 14.87 5.42
CA MET A 47 3.82 13.77 5.18
C MET A 47 2.81 14.13 4.08
N ARG A 48 2.24 15.35 4.16
CA ARG A 48 1.31 15.86 3.14
C ARG A 48 1.98 15.98 1.77
N GLN A 49 3.22 16.44 1.72
CA GLN A 49 3.97 16.55 0.46
C GLN A 49 4.29 15.18 -0.12
N GLY A 50 4.66 14.20 0.72
CA GLY A 50 4.85 12.80 0.32
C GLY A 50 3.58 12.17 -0.27
N TRP A 51 2.40 12.50 0.26
CA TRP A 51 1.12 12.05 -0.31
C TRP A 51 0.82 12.70 -1.66
N LYS A 52 1.11 14.01 -1.81
CA LYS A 52 0.97 14.70 -3.10
C LYS A 52 1.91 14.12 -4.16
N TRP A 53 3.16 13.85 -3.80
CA TRP A 53 4.15 13.23 -4.69
C TRP A 53 3.74 11.82 -5.11
N ARG A 54 3.14 11.03 -4.21
CA ARG A 54 2.58 9.73 -4.58
C ARG A 54 1.41 9.84 -5.57
N ALA A 55 0.58 10.86 -5.44
CA ALA A 55 -0.51 11.11 -6.38
C ALA A 55 0.01 11.50 -7.78
N THR A 56 1.08 12.29 -7.86
CA THR A 56 1.69 12.67 -9.15
C THR A 56 2.40 11.50 -9.84
N LEU A 57 2.85 10.48 -9.11
CA LEU A 57 3.45 9.30 -9.72
C LEU A 57 2.48 8.48 -10.57
N GLN A 58 1.18 8.78 -10.56
CA GLN A 58 0.15 8.06 -11.32
C GLN A 58 -0.67 8.97 -12.25
N SER A 59 -0.36 10.27 -12.35
CA SER A 59 -1.08 11.20 -13.21
C SER A 59 -0.93 10.89 -14.70
N ASP A 60 0.14 10.20 -15.07
CA ASP A 60 0.52 9.96 -16.47
C ASP A 60 -0.11 8.68 -17.03
N LEU A 61 -0.88 7.96 -16.21
CA LEU A 61 -1.62 6.78 -16.66
C LEU A 61 -2.77 7.23 -17.57
N PRO A 62 -2.84 6.75 -18.83
CA PRO A 62 -3.98 7.03 -19.68
C PRO A 62 -5.24 6.36 -19.12
N GLU A 63 -6.39 6.88 -19.51
CA GLU A 63 -7.68 6.28 -19.15
C GLU A 63 -7.83 4.90 -19.84
N PRO A 64 -8.30 3.86 -19.13
CA PRO A 64 -8.63 2.58 -19.75
C PRO A 64 -9.71 2.74 -20.82
N GLU A 65 -9.67 1.87 -21.84
CA GLU A 65 -10.71 1.90 -22.88
C GLU A 65 -12.07 1.52 -22.26
N PRO A 66 -13.16 2.25 -22.57
CA PRO A 66 -14.49 1.88 -22.13
C PRO A 66 -14.91 0.55 -22.75
N LEU A 67 -15.97 -0.07 -22.20
CA LEU A 67 -16.54 -1.25 -22.83
C LEU A 67 -17.02 -0.94 -24.25
N PRO A 68 -16.76 -1.83 -25.22
CA PRO A 68 -17.30 -1.68 -26.56
C PRO A 68 -18.82 -1.81 -26.53
N GLY A 69 -19.52 -1.04 -27.37
CA GLY A 69 -20.98 -1.15 -27.48
C GLY A 69 -21.45 -2.54 -27.90
N GLU A 70 -20.62 -3.27 -28.63
CA GLU A 70 -20.82 -4.68 -29.00
C GLU A 70 -19.58 -5.49 -28.57
N PRO A 71 -19.64 -6.22 -27.43
CA PRO A 71 -18.51 -6.99 -26.90
C PRO A 71 -18.09 -8.19 -27.75
N GLY A 72 -19.00 -8.70 -28.57
CA GLY A 72 -18.87 -9.99 -29.24
C GLY A 72 -19.22 -11.17 -28.32
N ALA A 73 -19.15 -12.39 -28.86
CA ALA A 73 -19.43 -13.60 -28.09
C ALA A 73 -18.26 -13.92 -27.13
N PRO A 74 -18.53 -14.15 -25.83
CA PRO A 74 -17.48 -14.49 -24.87
C PRO A 74 -16.99 -15.93 -25.08
N ARG A 75 -15.67 -16.09 -25.14
CA ARG A 75 -14.98 -17.40 -25.13
C ARG A 75 -14.95 -17.99 -23.72
N LEU A 76 -14.71 -17.13 -22.74
CA LEU A 76 -14.78 -17.43 -21.31
C LEU A 76 -15.48 -16.27 -20.60
N SER A 77 -16.19 -16.57 -19.53
CA SER A 77 -16.77 -15.55 -18.66
C SER A 77 -16.88 -16.07 -17.23
N PHE A 78 -16.71 -15.19 -16.26
CA PHE A 78 -17.02 -15.50 -14.86
C PHE A 78 -17.54 -14.25 -14.14
N THR A 79 -18.24 -14.49 -13.03
CA THR A 79 -18.59 -13.46 -12.06
C THR A 79 -17.70 -13.59 -10.82
N GLY A 80 -17.43 -12.46 -10.17
CA GLY A 80 -16.67 -12.49 -8.94
C GLY A 80 -16.33 -11.11 -8.41
N ARG A 81 -15.08 -10.99 -7.93
CA ARG A 81 -14.58 -9.80 -7.25
C ARG A 81 -13.30 -9.30 -7.90
N TYR A 82 -13.29 -8.00 -8.16
CA TYR A 82 -12.09 -7.27 -8.52
C TYR A 82 -11.42 -6.69 -7.27
N HIS A 83 -10.13 -6.96 -7.12
CA HIS A 83 -9.35 -6.57 -5.94
C HIS A 83 -8.59 -5.25 -6.09
N GLY A 84 -8.49 -4.76 -7.33
CA GLY A 84 -7.72 -3.59 -7.72
C GLY A 84 -6.59 -3.95 -8.70
N SER A 85 -6.05 -2.94 -9.37
CA SER A 85 -4.82 -3.04 -10.15
C SER A 85 -3.62 -2.50 -9.38
N THR A 86 -2.46 -3.07 -9.64
CA THR A 86 -1.15 -2.61 -9.16
C THR A 86 -0.17 -2.42 -10.31
N VAL A 87 0.94 -1.75 -10.06
CA VAL A 87 2.10 -1.86 -10.97
C VAL A 87 2.55 -3.33 -11.00
N ALA A 88 2.86 -3.84 -12.18
CA ALA A 88 3.22 -5.24 -12.35
C ALA A 88 4.45 -5.62 -11.49
N GLY A 89 4.34 -6.75 -10.79
CA GLY A 89 5.38 -7.22 -9.85
C GLY A 89 5.46 -6.43 -8.53
N GLN A 90 4.78 -5.30 -8.41
CA GLN A 90 4.72 -4.48 -7.19
C GLN A 90 3.33 -4.56 -6.54
N TRP A 91 3.01 -5.72 -5.94
CA TRP A 91 1.68 -6.01 -5.41
C TRP A 91 1.18 -5.07 -4.30
N LEU A 92 2.05 -4.22 -3.72
CA LEU A 92 1.68 -3.17 -2.76
C LEU A 92 1.40 -1.82 -3.43
N GLU A 93 1.90 -1.61 -4.65
CA GLU A 93 1.77 -0.36 -5.38
C GLU A 93 0.43 -0.31 -6.14
N ARG A 94 -0.63 0.04 -5.40
CA ARG A 94 -1.99 0.17 -5.92
C ARG A 94 -2.12 1.35 -6.89
N ILE A 95 -2.77 1.11 -8.02
CA ILE A 95 -3.18 2.16 -8.94
C ILE A 95 -4.44 2.84 -8.40
N VAL A 96 -4.41 4.15 -8.20
CA VAL A 96 -5.54 4.96 -7.70
C VAL A 96 -6.23 5.69 -8.85
N ALA A 97 -5.53 5.91 -9.97
CA ALA A 97 -6.07 6.54 -11.16
C ALA A 97 -7.24 5.72 -11.77
N HIS A 98 -8.19 6.43 -12.39
CA HIS A 98 -9.26 5.87 -13.22
C HIS A 98 -10.12 4.79 -12.54
N GLY A 99 -10.20 4.80 -11.21
CA GLY A 99 -10.97 3.81 -10.45
C GLY A 99 -10.40 2.39 -10.48
N LEU A 100 -9.18 2.18 -11.00
CA LEU A 100 -8.52 0.87 -11.01
C LEU A 100 -8.12 0.40 -9.60
N GLY A 101 -8.12 1.29 -8.61
CA GLY A 101 -7.84 0.93 -7.21
C GLY A 101 -9.06 0.47 -6.42
N VAL A 102 -10.26 0.65 -6.97
CA VAL A 102 -11.52 0.45 -6.26
C VAL A 102 -11.91 -1.01 -6.31
N ARG A 103 -12.16 -1.60 -5.13
CA ARG A 103 -12.66 -2.98 -5.04
C ARG A 103 -14.15 -3.00 -5.36
N SER A 104 -14.56 -3.95 -6.18
CA SER A 104 -15.96 -4.07 -6.61
C SER A 104 -16.31 -5.52 -6.91
N ARG A 105 -17.61 -5.79 -7.11
CA ARG A 105 -18.00 -6.96 -7.91
C ARG A 105 -17.53 -6.73 -9.35
N ALA A 106 -17.26 -7.81 -10.06
CA ALA A 106 -16.87 -7.75 -11.45
C ALA A 106 -17.43 -8.95 -12.22
N ASP A 107 -17.97 -8.66 -13.39
CA ASP A 107 -18.33 -9.64 -14.41
C ASP A 107 -17.27 -9.51 -15.51
N VAL A 108 -16.53 -10.59 -15.71
CA VAL A 108 -15.34 -10.61 -16.56
C VAL A 108 -15.59 -11.54 -17.73
N ALA A 109 -15.36 -11.07 -18.94
CA ALA A 109 -15.51 -11.87 -20.15
C ALA A 109 -14.32 -11.70 -21.08
N LEU A 110 -13.84 -12.81 -21.63
CA LEU A 110 -12.81 -12.85 -22.65
C LEU A 110 -13.48 -12.93 -24.01
N THR A 111 -13.28 -11.91 -24.84
CA THR A 111 -13.78 -11.85 -26.21
C THR A 111 -12.62 -11.68 -27.18
N GLU A 112 -12.90 -11.71 -28.49
CA GLU A 112 -11.88 -11.45 -29.52
C GLU A 112 -11.26 -10.05 -29.41
N ARG A 113 -11.94 -9.09 -28.77
CA ARG A 113 -11.42 -7.74 -28.54
C ARG A 113 -10.52 -7.65 -27.30
N GLY A 114 -10.54 -8.66 -26.42
CA GLY A 114 -9.77 -8.70 -25.18
C GLY A 114 -10.62 -9.03 -23.97
N VAL A 115 -10.22 -8.54 -22.79
CA VAL A 115 -10.89 -8.83 -21.52
C VAL A 115 -11.79 -7.66 -21.14
N THR A 116 -13.09 -7.87 -21.18
CA THR A 116 -14.08 -6.91 -20.66
C THR A 116 -14.27 -7.10 -19.17
N VAL A 117 -14.30 -5.99 -18.43
CA VAL A 117 -14.48 -5.97 -16.98
C VAL A 117 -15.62 -5.01 -16.66
N ALA A 118 -16.82 -5.56 -16.50
CA ALA A 118 -17.98 -4.81 -16.04
C ALA A 118 -18.00 -4.82 -14.50
N ARG A 119 -18.08 -3.65 -13.87
CA ARG A 119 -17.98 -3.46 -12.43
C ARG A 119 -19.18 -2.66 -11.92
N PRO A 120 -20.30 -3.31 -11.56
CA PRO A 120 -21.46 -2.61 -11.01
C PRO A 120 -21.07 -1.73 -9.81
N GLY A 121 -21.29 -0.42 -9.94
CA GLY A 121 -20.94 0.58 -8.91
C GLY A 121 -19.50 1.10 -8.97
N ALA A 122 -18.72 0.75 -9.99
CA ALA A 122 -17.42 1.34 -10.32
C ALA A 122 -17.31 1.53 -11.85
N GLY A 123 -16.22 2.11 -12.34
CA GLY A 123 -16.03 2.33 -13.78
C GLY A 123 -15.73 1.04 -14.53
N ASP A 124 -16.44 0.76 -15.61
CA ASP A 124 -16.15 -0.38 -16.47
C ASP A 124 -14.92 -0.12 -17.33
N PHE A 125 -14.24 -1.18 -17.75
CA PHE A 125 -13.11 -1.04 -18.67
C PHE A 125 -12.88 -2.30 -19.52
N LEU A 126 -12.23 -2.09 -20.66
CA LEU A 126 -11.70 -3.12 -21.54
C LEU A 126 -10.17 -3.16 -21.40
N ILE A 127 -9.63 -4.38 -21.36
CA ILE A 127 -8.21 -4.64 -21.60
C ILE A 127 -8.12 -5.18 -23.04
N PRO A 128 -7.63 -4.37 -24.00
CA PRO A 128 -7.50 -4.82 -25.39
C PRO A 128 -6.62 -6.05 -25.51
N ALA A 129 -6.94 -6.96 -26.43
CA ALA A 129 -6.21 -8.21 -26.61
C ALA A 129 -4.71 -7.98 -26.86
N GLU A 130 -4.37 -6.95 -27.64
CA GLU A 130 -2.98 -6.54 -27.92
C GLU A 130 -2.23 -5.97 -26.72
N HIS A 131 -2.95 -5.60 -25.66
CA HIS A 131 -2.39 -5.09 -24.42
C HIS A 131 -2.22 -6.18 -23.37
N VAL A 132 -2.82 -7.37 -23.54
CA VAL A 132 -2.64 -8.48 -22.62
C VAL A 132 -1.25 -9.09 -22.80
N LEU A 133 -0.51 -9.20 -21.69
CA LEU A 133 0.81 -9.85 -21.64
C LEU A 133 0.74 -11.28 -21.08
N GLY A 134 -0.40 -11.64 -20.50
CA GLY A 134 -0.73 -12.97 -20.02
C GLY A 134 -1.42 -12.93 -18.67
N ALA A 135 -1.59 -14.10 -18.06
CA ALA A 135 -2.19 -14.25 -16.74
C ALA A 135 -1.42 -15.26 -15.88
N ARG A 136 -1.65 -15.19 -14.57
CA ARG A 136 -1.10 -16.12 -13.58
C ARG A 136 -2.03 -16.29 -12.39
N LEU A 137 -1.81 -17.36 -11.65
CA LEU A 137 -2.37 -17.50 -10.31
C LEU A 137 -1.39 -16.93 -9.30
N ASP A 138 -1.90 -16.12 -8.38
CA ASP A 138 -1.07 -15.47 -7.36
C ASP A 138 -1.72 -15.58 -5.97
N LYS A 139 -0.98 -15.20 -4.95
CA LYS A 139 -1.42 -15.16 -3.55
C LYS A 139 -1.76 -13.75 -3.12
N GLY A 140 -1.18 -12.72 -3.75
CA GLY A 140 -1.25 -11.36 -3.25
C GLY A 140 -1.49 -10.31 -4.32
N ILE A 141 -2.42 -9.39 -4.07
CA ILE A 141 -2.55 -8.16 -4.86
C ILE A 141 -3.14 -7.01 -4.07
N ALA A 142 -2.68 -5.81 -4.39
CA ALA A 142 -3.14 -4.55 -3.83
C ALA A 142 -3.22 -4.58 -2.29
N GLY A 143 -2.19 -5.12 -1.65
CA GLY A 143 -2.10 -5.24 -0.19
C GLY A 143 -3.01 -6.30 0.46
N LYS A 144 -3.58 -7.23 -0.32
CA LYS A 144 -4.35 -8.37 0.22
C LYS A 144 -3.71 -9.68 -0.18
N VAL A 145 -3.52 -10.57 0.80
CA VAL A 145 -3.08 -11.95 0.60
C VAL A 145 -4.28 -12.89 0.74
N LEU A 146 -4.38 -13.86 -0.16
CA LEU A 146 -5.38 -14.92 -0.20
C LEU A 146 -4.67 -16.29 -0.15
N THR A 147 -5.46 -17.36 -0.11
CA THR A 147 -4.96 -18.72 -0.26
C THR A 147 -4.30 -18.91 -1.63
N GLU A 148 -3.34 -19.83 -1.69
CA GLU A 148 -2.67 -20.20 -2.95
C GLU A 148 -3.66 -20.60 -4.03
N GLY A 149 -3.46 -20.07 -5.23
CA GLY A 149 -4.35 -20.31 -6.38
C GLY A 149 -5.70 -19.58 -6.30
N GLY A 150 -5.95 -18.76 -5.27
CA GLY A 150 -7.24 -18.10 -5.06
C GLY A 150 -7.43 -16.78 -5.81
N LEU A 151 -6.43 -16.34 -6.57
CA LEU A 151 -6.44 -15.07 -7.28
C LEU A 151 -5.91 -15.26 -8.71
N LEU A 152 -6.71 -14.86 -9.69
CA LEU A 152 -6.30 -14.68 -11.07
C LEU A 152 -5.74 -13.27 -11.24
N VAL A 153 -4.48 -13.16 -11.66
CA VAL A 153 -3.85 -11.90 -12.01
C VAL A 153 -3.64 -11.84 -13.51
N ILE A 154 -4.24 -10.83 -14.15
CA ILE A 154 -4.04 -10.54 -15.56
C ILE A 154 -3.02 -9.41 -15.66
N THR A 155 -1.92 -9.67 -16.35
CA THR A 155 -0.87 -8.68 -16.59
C THR A 155 -1.07 -8.06 -17.97
N TRP A 156 -1.10 -6.73 -18.03
CA TRP A 156 -1.44 -6.00 -19.25
C TRP A 156 -0.79 -4.62 -19.29
N ARG A 157 -0.70 -4.05 -20.49
CA ARG A 157 -0.10 -2.74 -20.74
C ARG A 157 -1.17 -1.65 -20.81
N LEU A 158 -0.96 -0.56 -20.08
CA LEU A 158 -1.77 0.67 -20.15
C LEU A 158 -0.85 1.86 -20.41
N GLY A 159 -0.80 2.31 -21.67
CA GLY A 159 0.20 3.27 -22.14
C GLY A 159 1.61 2.70 -22.04
N GLU A 160 2.48 3.39 -21.30
CA GLU A 160 3.87 2.99 -21.04
C GLU A 160 4.03 2.11 -19.79
N ARG A 161 2.94 1.84 -19.05
CA ARG A 161 3.01 1.07 -17.80
C ARG A 161 2.47 -0.34 -17.99
N VAL A 162 3.06 -1.27 -17.24
CA VAL A 162 2.55 -2.64 -17.12
C VAL A 162 1.87 -2.78 -15.77
N LEU A 163 0.62 -3.24 -15.80
CA LEU A 163 -0.25 -3.36 -14.65
C LEU A 163 -0.61 -4.82 -14.41
N ASP A 164 -0.81 -5.15 -13.14
CA ASP A 164 -1.41 -6.41 -12.69
C ASP A 164 -2.84 -6.11 -12.21
N SER A 165 -3.84 -6.73 -12.82
CA SER A 165 -5.26 -6.65 -12.41
C SER A 165 -5.69 -7.94 -11.74
N GLY A 166 -6.16 -7.86 -10.50
CA GLY A 166 -6.45 -9.04 -9.69
C GLY A 166 -7.93 -9.33 -9.55
N PHE A 167 -8.29 -10.58 -9.82
CA PHE A 167 -9.65 -11.09 -9.81
C PHE A 167 -9.76 -12.35 -8.99
N ARG A 168 -10.90 -12.50 -8.31
CA ARG A 168 -11.30 -13.76 -7.71
C ARG A 168 -12.68 -14.11 -8.25
N SER A 169 -12.78 -15.21 -8.97
CA SER A 169 -14.04 -15.73 -9.46
C SER A 169 -14.82 -16.34 -8.29
N ASP A 170 -16.13 -16.45 -8.46
CA ASP A 170 -16.97 -17.15 -7.50
C ASP A 170 -16.62 -18.66 -7.46
N LEU A 171 -16.20 -19.25 -8.59
CA LEU A 171 -15.65 -20.61 -8.68
C LEU A 171 -14.15 -20.59 -9.00
N ALA A 172 -13.30 -20.88 -8.02
CA ALA A 172 -11.84 -20.85 -8.19
C ALA A 172 -11.31 -21.77 -9.30
N SER A 173 -12.02 -22.85 -9.63
CA SER A 173 -11.68 -23.76 -10.74
C SER A 173 -11.65 -23.07 -12.11
N GLU A 174 -12.33 -21.94 -12.26
CA GLU A 174 -12.37 -21.17 -13.51
C GLU A 174 -11.02 -20.52 -13.80
N HIS A 175 -10.21 -20.22 -12.79
CA HIS A 175 -8.96 -19.46 -12.97
C HIS A 175 -7.94 -20.16 -13.85
N ALA A 176 -7.86 -21.49 -13.81
CA ALA A 176 -6.91 -22.26 -14.62
C ALA A 176 -7.18 -22.10 -16.12
N ALA A 177 -8.46 -22.17 -16.54
CA ALA A 177 -8.86 -22.00 -17.93
C ALA A 177 -8.54 -20.58 -18.45
N TRP A 178 -8.61 -19.57 -17.58
CA TRP A 178 -8.23 -18.20 -17.92
C TRP A 178 -6.74 -18.02 -18.15
N VAL A 179 -5.91 -18.65 -17.32
CA VAL A 179 -4.45 -18.63 -17.52
C VAL A 179 -4.07 -19.35 -18.81
N GLU A 180 -4.71 -20.47 -19.12
CA GLU A 180 -4.51 -21.18 -20.38
C GLU A 180 -4.91 -20.33 -21.59
N ALA A 181 -6.09 -19.68 -21.53
CA ALA A 181 -6.61 -18.88 -22.64
C ALA A 181 -5.82 -17.59 -22.89
N LEU A 182 -5.31 -16.93 -21.84
CA LEU A 182 -4.53 -15.69 -21.95
C LEU A 182 -3.02 -15.93 -22.10
N GLY A 183 -2.57 -17.17 -21.89
CA GLY A 183 -1.17 -17.52 -21.82
C GLY A 183 -0.53 -17.22 -20.47
N HIS A 184 0.49 -17.99 -20.12
CA HIS A 184 1.22 -17.83 -18.87
C HIS A 184 2.10 -16.58 -18.89
N HIS A 185 1.86 -15.67 -17.95
CA HIS A 185 2.81 -14.60 -17.65
C HIS A 185 3.73 -15.02 -16.52
N HIS A 186 5.03 -15.14 -16.82
CA HIS A 186 6.06 -15.29 -15.80
C HIS A 186 6.48 -13.90 -15.34
N PRO A 187 6.13 -13.46 -14.13
CA PRO A 187 6.66 -12.22 -13.62
C PRO A 187 8.18 -12.38 -13.53
N ASN A 188 8.93 -11.36 -13.97
CA ASN A 188 10.32 -11.27 -13.53
C ASN A 188 10.29 -11.28 -11.99
N PRO A 189 11.06 -12.14 -11.33
CA PRO A 189 11.04 -12.21 -9.87
C PRO A 189 11.27 -10.79 -9.33
N PRO A 190 10.45 -10.33 -8.36
CA PRO A 190 10.74 -9.07 -7.69
C PRO A 190 12.18 -9.13 -7.18
N ALA A 191 12.93 -8.02 -7.25
CA ALA A 191 14.34 -7.97 -6.90
C ALA A 191 14.66 -8.56 -5.49
N ASP A 192 13.67 -8.67 -4.61
CA ASP A 192 13.77 -9.31 -3.30
C ASP A 192 13.78 -10.84 -3.28
N ALA A 193 13.29 -11.51 -4.33
CA ALA A 193 13.31 -12.98 -4.45
C ALA A 193 14.69 -13.54 -4.85
N ALA A 194 15.64 -12.67 -5.20
CA ALA A 194 17.04 -13.04 -5.48
C ALA A 194 17.89 -13.15 -4.20
N ARG A 195 17.31 -13.00 -2.99
CA ARG A 195 18.00 -13.40 -1.77
C ARG A 195 17.89 -14.91 -1.63
N PRO A 196 18.98 -15.69 -1.77
CA PRO A 196 18.95 -17.10 -1.43
C PRO A 196 18.52 -17.21 0.02
N SER A 197 17.47 -18.00 0.26
CA SER A 197 17.08 -18.43 1.59
C SER A 197 18.30 -19.11 2.21
N GLN A 198 18.99 -18.43 3.12
CA GLN A 198 19.99 -19.06 3.97
C GLN A 198 19.25 -20.03 4.87
N THR A 199 19.15 -21.28 4.42
CA THR A 199 18.77 -22.41 5.24
C THR A 199 19.89 -22.58 6.27
N ASN A 200 19.66 -22.10 7.49
CA ASN A 200 20.49 -22.44 8.63
C ASN A 200 20.26 -23.92 8.94
N GLU A 201 21.15 -24.77 8.46
CA GLU A 201 21.28 -26.14 8.95
C GLU A 201 21.69 -26.09 10.42
N PRO A 202 21.00 -26.77 11.36
CA PRO A 202 21.49 -26.91 12.71
C PRO A 202 22.70 -27.86 12.68
N GLU A 203 23.88 -27.28 12.84
CA GLU A 203 25.13 -27.99 13.05
C GLU A 203 24.97 -28.97 14.23
N GLY A 204 25.03 -30.27 13.90
CA GLY A 204 24.91 -31.35 14.87
C GLY A 204 26.04 -31.27 15.90
N ALA A 205 25.68 -30.98 17.14
CA ALA A 205 26.56 -31.16 18.28
C ALA A 205 26.89 -32.65 18.45
N ARG A 206 28.17 -32.97 18.28
CA ARG A 206 28.81 -34.19 18.79
C ARG A 206 29.28 -33.95 20.22
#